data_AF-A0A6I3L8S2-F1
#
_entry.id   AF-A0A6I3L8S2-F1
#
_cell.length_a   1.000
_cell.length_b   1.000
_cell.length_c   1.000
_cell.angle_alpha   90.00
_cell.angle_beta   90.00
_cell.angle_gamma   90.00
#
_symmetry.space_group_name_H-M   'P 1'
#
loop_
_entity.id
_entity.type
_entity.pdbx_description
1 polymer ?
#
loop_
_entity_poly.entity_id
_entity_poly.type
_entity_poly.pdbx_seq_one_letter_code
_entity_poly.pdbx_strand_id
1 'polypeptide(L)'
;MADKVEVNAEALHTAADKTAQVHDQVRDILSSLQNALSAKGTPWGNDEYGQRFAGGENGYLAQSGNQTDGIATIATSFDHFATTQSKATDALTGVDGSNARGFGADS
;
A
#
# COMPACT_ATOMS: atom_id res chain seq x y z
N MET A 1 -13.07 31.85 1.73
CA MET A 1 -12.83 30.62 2.52
C MET A 1 -13.12 29.38 1.69
N ALA A 2 -14.24 29.32 0.95
CA ALA A 2 -14.58 28.22 0.03
C ALA A 2 -13.46 27.83 -0.94
N ASP A 3 -12.86 28.78 -1.68
CA ASP A 3 -11.72 28.51 -2.58
C ASP A 3 -10.56 27.74 -1.92
N LYS A 4 -10.23 28.10 -0.67
CA LYS A 4 -9.13 27.45 0.05
C LYS A 4 -9.50 26.01 0.40
N VAL A 5 -10.75 25.71 0.71
CA VAL A 5 -11.19 24.35 1.03
C VAL A 5 -11.23 23.49 -0.22
N GLU A 6 -11.76 24.02 -1.33
CA GLU A 6 -11.80 23.35 -2.64
C GLU A 6 -10.38 22.98 -3.13
N VAL A 7 -9.44 23.93 -3.06
CA VAL A 7 -8.02 23.67 -3.40
C VAL A 7 -7.39 22.62 -2.47
N ASN A 8 -7.77 22.57 -1.19
CA ASN A 8 -7.28 21.53 -0.28
C ASN A 8 -7.87 20.15 -0.60
N ALA A 9 -9.13 20.06 -1.00
CA ALA A 9 -9.76 18.80 -1.40
C ALA A 9 -9.11 18.21 -2.66
N GLU A 10 -8.81 19.03 -3.66
CA GLU A 10 -8.11 18.60 -4.88
C GLU A 10 -6.68 18.14 -4.60
N ALA A 11 -5.96 18.87 -3.73
CA ALA A 11 -4.63 18.47 -3.29
C ALA A 11 -4.65 17.14 -2.51
N LEU A 12 -5.69 16.92 -1.68
CA LEU A 12 -5.86 15.69 -0.93
C LEU A 12 -6.21 14.50 -1.84
N HIS A 13 -7.05 14.72 -2.84
CA HIS A 13 -7.35 13.72 -3.88
C HIS A 13 -6.08 13.30 -4.62
N THR A 14 -5.29 14.28 -5.07
CA THR A 14 -4.01 14.01 -5.74
C THR A 14 -3.03 13.24 -4.85
N ALA A 15 -3.02 13.52 -3.53
CA ALA A 15 -2.21 12.78 -2.58
C ALA A 15 -2.69 11.33 -2.41
N ALA A 16 -4.01 11.11 -2.38
CA ALA A 16 -4.62 9.79 -2.34
C ALA A 16 -4.24 8.96 -3.56
N ASP A 17 -4.34 9.55 -4.76
CA ASP A 17 -3.96 8.88 -6.02
C ASP A 17 -2.48 8.46 -6.03
N LYS A 18 -1.58 9.34 -5.58
CA LYS A 18 -0.15 9.02 -5.46
C LYS A 18 0.11 7.91 -4.44
N THR A 19 -0.63 7.90 -3.34
CA THR A 19 -0.50 6.87 -2.31
C THR A 19 -0.99 5.52 -2.82
N ALA A 20 -2.09 5.50 -3.59
CA ALA A 20 -2.58 4.31 -4.29
C ALA A 20 -1.57 3.79 -5.32
N GLN A 21 -0.91 4.67 -6.08
CA GLN A 21 0.15 4.27 -7.01
C GLN A 21 1.35 3.63 -6.29
N VAL A 22 1.78 4.18 -5.14
CA VAL A 22 2.86 3.58 -4.35
C VAL A 22 2.44 2.21 -3.82
N HIS A 23 1.20 2.07 -3.35
CA HIS A 23 0.64 0.78 -2.94
C HIS A 23 0.73 -0.26 -4.06
N ASP A 24 0.27 0.09 -5.26
CA ASP A 24 0.30 -0.81 -6.42
C ASP A 24 1.73 -1.21 -6.79
N GLN A 25 2.68 -0.27 -6.78
CA GLN A 25 4.09 -0.56 -7.03
C GLN A 25 4.69 -1.52 -6.00
N VAL A 26 4.37 -1.35 -4.71
CA VAL A 26 4.85 -2.26 -3.65
C VAL A 26 4.27 -3.66 -3.86
N ARG A 27 2.99 -3.76 -4.22
CA ARG A 27 2.33 -5.04 -4.54
C ARG A 27 2.98 -5.72 -5.74
N ASP A 28 3.31 -4.96 -6.79
CA ASP A 28 3.92 -5.49 -7.99
C ASP A 28 5.35 -6.00 -7.73
N ILE A 29 6.13 -5.30 -6.89
CA ILE A 29 7.44 -5.76 -6.41
C ILE A 29 7.29 -7.06 -5.62
N LEU A 30 6.33 -7.13 -4.70
CA LEU A 30 6.06 -8.34 -3.92
C LEU A 30 5.70 -9.53 -4.81
N SER A 31 4.78 -9.33 -5.76
CA SER A 31 4.39 -10.35 -6.73
C SER A 31 5.58 -10.82 -7.56
N SER A 32 6.41 -9.88 -8.04
CA SER A 32 7.62 -10.20 -8.80
C SER A 32 8.62 -11.00 -7.97
N LEU A 33 8.82 -10.65 -6.70
CA LEU A 33 9.68 -11.38 -5.78
C LEU A 33 9.15 -12.80 -5.54
N GLN A 34 7.87 -12.96 -5.21
CA GLN A 34 7.23 -14.26 -5.00
C GLN A 34 7.33 -15.16 -6.24
N ASN A 35 7.12 -14.60 -7.42
CA ASN A 35 7.26 -15.32 -8.69
C ASN A 35 8.71 -15.76 -8.93
N ALA A 36 9.69 -14.87 -8.70
CA ALA A 36 11.10 -15.18 -8.88
C ALA A 36 11.59 -16.26 -7.90
N LEU A 37 11.11 -16.23 -6.65
CA LEU A 37 11.41 -17.23 -5.63
C LEU A 37 10.81 -18.59 -6.00
N SER A 38 9.54 -18.61 -6.39
CA SER A 38 8.83 -19.83 -6.78
C SER A 38 9.43 -20.48 -8.03
N ALA A 39 9.88 -19.68 -9.00
CA ALA A 39 10.45 -20.16 -10.26
C ALA A 39 11.83 -20.81 -10.10
N LYS A 40 12.60 -20.46 -9.06
CA LYS A 40 13.98 -20.96 -8.88
C LYS A 40 14.06 -22.35 -8.25
N GLY A 41 12.99 -22.86 -7.66
CA GLY A 41 13.01 -24.16 -6.97
C GLY A 41 14.03 -24.23 -5.84
N THR A 42 14.60 -25.42 -5.58
CA THR A 42 15.63 -25.64 -4.55
C THR A 42 17.00 -25.91 -5.17
N PRO A 43 17.75 -24.88 -5.60
CA PRO A 43 19.05 -25.06 -6.27
C PRO A 43 20.19 -25.53 -5.35
N TRP A 44 19.98 -25.53 -4.04
CA TRP A 44 20.98 -25.82 -3.00
C TRP A 44 21.18 -27.32 -2.70
N GLY A 45 20.46 -28.22 -3.38
CA GLY A 45 20.62 -29.67 -3.19
C GLY A 45 20.01 -30.20 -1.89
N ASN A 46 20.02 -31.54 -1.74
CA ASN A 46 19.44 -32.26 -0.60
C ASN A 46 20.49 -32.79 0.40
N ASP A 47 21.75 -32.37 0.26
CA ASP A 47 22.82 -32.73 1.19
C ASP A 47 22.72 -31.91 2.49
N GLU A 48 23.52 -32.27 3.50
CA GLU A 48 23.48 -31.62 4.82
C GLU A 48 23.73 -30.11 4.72
N TYR A 49 24.57 -29.67 3.78
CA TYR A 49 24.84 -28.27 3.51
C TYR A 49 23.63 -27.57 2.90
N GLY A 50 23.00 -28.15 1.87
CA GLY A 50 21.78 -27.62 1.26
C GLY A 50 20.62 -27.52 2.24
N GLN A 51 20.43 -28.53 3.09
CA GLN A 51 19.40 -28.53 4.12
C GLN A 51 19.66 -27.46 5.20
N ARG A 52 20.91 -27.28 5.64
CA ARG A 52 21.26 -26.21 6.59
C ARG A 52 21.10 -24.83 5.99
N PHE A 53 21.51 -24.65 4.73
CA PHE A 53 21.38 -23.39 4.01
C PHE A 53 19.91 -22.99 3.87
N ALA A 54 19.04 -23.93 3.49
CA ALA A 54 17.65 -23.63 3.19
C ALA A 54 16.73 -23.65 4.42
N GLY A 55 16.82 -24.72 5.21
CA GLY A 55 15.87 -25.04 6.28
C GLY A 55 16.39 -24.80 7.70
N GLY A 56 17.61 -24.27 7.87
CA GLY A 56 18.06 -23.79 9.17
C GLY A 56 17.14 -22.71 9.74
N GLU A 57 17.19 -22.48 11.05
CA GLU A 57 16.36 -21.47 11.75
C GLU A 57 16.52 -20.06 11.12
N ASN A 58 17.73 -19.72 10.68
CA ASN A 58 18.04 -18.52 9.91
C ASN A 58 18.40 -18.83 8.44
N GLY A 59 17.89 -19.95 7.93
CA GLY A 59 18.10 -20.41 6.56
C GLY A 59 17.41 -19.52 5.54
N TYR A 60 17.75 -19.73 4.27
CA TYR A 60 17.21 -18.97 3.15
C TYR A 60 15.69 -18.92 3.12
N LEU A 61 15.00 -20.02 3.43
CA LEU A 61 13.53 -20.07 3.41
C LEU A 61 12.92 -19.20 4.52
N ALA A 62 13.51 -19.21 5.72
CA ALA A 62 13.06 -18.35 6.82
C ALA A 62 13.29 -16.87 6.51
N GLN A 63 14.49 -16.52 6.00
CA GLN A 63 14.82 -15.16 5.59
C GLN A 63 13.88 -14.66 4.47
N SER A 64 13.62 -15.51 3.48
CA SER A 64 12.73 -15.21 2.35
C SER A 64 11.29 -15.01 2.81
N GLY A 65 10.80 -15.83 3.74
CA GLY A 65 9.49 -15.66 4.36
C GLY A 65 9.38 -14.32 5.08
N ASN A 66 10.32 -14.03 5.98
CA ASN A 66 10.35 -12.78 6.75
C ASN A 66 10.38 -11.53 5.85
N GLN A 67 11.13 -11.56 4.75
CA GLN A 67 11.16 -10.46 3.79
C GLN A 67 9.82 -10.28 3.06
N THR A 68 9.21 -11.39 2.64
CA THR A 68 7.91 -11.38 1.96
C THR A 68 6.82 -10.83 2.89
N ASP A 69 6.81 -11.27 4.16
CA ASP A 69 5.88 -10.80 5.18
C ASP A 69 6.07 -9.33 5.53
N GLY A 70 7.33 -8.88 5.62
CA GLY A 70 7.67 -7.48 5.83
C GLY A 70 7.16 -6.58 4.70
N ILE A 71 7.37 -6.99 3.45
CA ILE A 71 6.87 -6.25 2.28
C ILE A 71 5.33 -6.26 2.23
N ALA A 72 4.68 -7.39 2.56
CA ALA A 72 3.22 -7.47 2.64
C ALA A 72 2.64 -6.53 3.72
N THR A 73 3.34 -6.39 4.86
CA THR A 73 2.98 -5.44 5.91
C THR A 73 3.09 -3.98 5.42
N ILE A 74 4.13 -3.67 4.66
CA ILE A 74 4.30 -2.35 4.04
C ILE A 74 3.16 -2.08 3.05
N ALA A 75 2.82 -3.04 2.19
CA ALA A 75 1.71 -2.92 1.25
C ALA A 75 0.40 -2.60 2.00
N THR A 76 0.06 -3.39 3.02
CA THR A 76 -1.14 -3.16 3.85
C THR A 76 -1.17 -1.77 4.49
N SER A 77 0.00 -1.25 4.91
CA SER A 77 0.09 0.09 5.49
C SER A 77 -0.21 1.18 4.45
N PHE A 78 0.30 1.04 3.22
CA PHE A 78 0.00 1.97 2.13
C PHE A 78 -1.46 1.93 1.67
N ASP A 79 -2.08 0.75 1.65
CA ASP A 79 -3.52 0.60 1.40
C ASP A 79 -4.37 1.34 2.43
N HIS A 80 -4.00 1.21 3.71
CA HIS A 80 -4.67 1.92 4.79
C HIS A 80 -4.52 3.44 4.68
N PHE A 81 -3.33 3.93 4.28
CA PHE A 81 -3.11 5.35 4.01
C PHE A 81 -3.95 5.86 2.83
N ALA A 82 -4.01 5.12 1.72
CA ALA A 82 -4.84 5.49 0.56
C ALA A 82 -6.32 5.56 0.95
N THR A 83 -6.83 4.54 1.66
CA THR A 83 -8.21 4.49 2.15
C THR A 83 -8.54 5.64 3.09
N THR A 84 -7.63 5.96 4.01
CA THR A 84 -7.84 7.06 4.97
C THR A 84 -7.86 8.42 4.27
N GLN A 85 -6.97 8.65 3.31
CA GLN A 85 -6.92 9.87 2.53
C GLN A 85 -8.17 10.04 1.66
N SER A 86 -8.64 8.98 1.00
CA SER A 86 -9.89 8.99 0.23
C SER A 86 -11.09 9.35 1.11
N LYS A 87 -11.24 8.71 2.28
CA LYS A 87 -12.32 9.06 3.23
C LYS A 87 -12.26 10.50 3.72
N ALA A 88 -11.06 11.05 3.91
CA ALA A 88 -10.90 12.45 4.30
C ALA A 88 -11.34 13.40 3.18
N THR A 89 -11.02 13.08 1.92
CA THR A 89 -11.49 13.83 0.75
C THR A 89 -13.02 13.78 0.62
N ASP A 90 -13.63 12.60 0.78
CA ASP A 90 -15.09 12.44 0.74
C ASP A 90 -15.78 13.24 1.85
N ALA A 91 -15.20 13.23 3.06
CA ALA A 91 -15.73 14.01 4.18
C ALA A 91 -15.65 15.53 3.92
N LEU A 92 -14.54 16.02 3.38
CA LEU A 92 -14.37 17.45 3.06
C LEU A 92 -15.34 17.90 1.96
N THR A 93 -15.42 17.15 0.86
CA THR A 93 -16.33 17.47 -0.26
C THR A 93 -17.80 17.38 0.15
N GLY A 94 -18.17 16.42 1.00
CA GLY A 94 -19.52 16.30 1.55
C GLY A 94 -19.91 17.46 2.46
N VAL A 95 -18.97 17.92 3.31
CA VAL A 95 -19.16 19.11 4.17
C VAL A 95 -19.30 20.37 3.32
N ASP A 96 -18.46 20.55 2.30
CA ASP A 96 -18.53 21.70 1.39
C ASP A 96 -19.84 21.74 0.61
N GLY A 97 -20.27 20.61 0.05
CA GLY A 97 -21.54 20.51 -0.67
C GLY A 97 -22.76 20.77 0.21
N SER A 98 -22.68 20.40 1.49
CA SER A 98 -23.75 20.68 2.46
C SER A 98 -23.79 22.16 2.85
N ASN A 99 -22.62 22.76 3.09
CA ASN A 99 -22.49 24.19 3.39
C ASN A 99 -22.96 25.05 2.21
N ALA A 100 -22.54 24.74 0.99
CA ALA A 100 -22.93 25.47 -0.22
C ALA A 100 -24.46 25.47 -0.43
N ARG A 101 -25.14 24.34 -0.18
CA ARG A 101 -26.61 24.27 -0.24
C ARG A 101 -27.30 25.05 0.86
N GLY A 102 -26.73 25.06 2.07
CA GLY A 102 -27.26 25.84 3.19
C GLY A 102 -27.17 27.35 2.97
N PHE A 103 -26.08 27.83 2.38
CA PHE A 103 -25.90 29.26 2.07
C PHE A 103 -26.62 29.73 0.80
N GLY A 104 -26.88 28.84 -0.16
CA GLY A 104 -27.63 29.15 -1.39
C GLY A 104 -29.15 29.09 -1.24
N ALA A 105 -29.68 28.57 -0.12
CA ALA A 105 -31.11 28.49 0.17
C ALA A 105 -31.66 29.72 0.92
N ASP A 106 -30.80 30.68 1.28
CA ASP A 106 -31.16 31.89 2.05
C ASP A 106 -31.02 33.19 1.22
N SER A 107 -31.09 33.08 -0.11
CA SER A 107 -31.10 34.19 -1.09
C SER A 107 -32.23 34.03 -2.10
#